data_AF-Q8YSU7-F1
#
_entry.id   AF-Q8YSU7-F1
#
_cell.length_a   1.000
_cell.length_b   1.000
_cell.length_c   1.000
_cell.angle_alpha   90.00
_cell.angle_beta   90.00
_cell.angle_gamma   90.00
#
_symmetry.space_group_name_H-M   'P 1'
#
loop_
_entity.id
_entity.type
_entity.pdbx_description
1 polymer ?
#
loop_
_entity_poly.entity_id
_entity_poly.type
_entity_poly.pdbx_seq_one_letter_code
_entity_poly.pdbx_strand_id
1 'polypeptide(L)' 'MLKTIQGIYKNGKIELAETPQGITESLVFVTFLETKPSQWPDIIMQYSGVKESIIFESYRDELIPPKEIEL' A
#
# COMPACT_ATOMS: atom_id res chain seq x y z
N MET A 1 -21.20 -11.76 23.09
CA MET A 1 -20.05 -11.99 22.19
C MET A 1 -20.14 -10.96 21.07
N LEU A 2 -19.05 -10.23 20.77
CA LEU A 2 -19.07 -9.24 19.68
C LEU A 2 -19.18 -9.96 18.34
N LYS A 3 -20.01 -9.44 17.43
CA LYS A 3 -20.13 -9.92 16.05
C LYS A 3 -19.80 -8.78 15.09
N THR A 4 -19.04 -9.09 14.05
CA THR A 4 -18.66 -8.15 13.00
C THR A 4 -19.34 -8.56 11.71
N ILE A 5 -20.09 -7.64 11.10
CA ILE A 5 -20.79 -7.85 9.83
C ILE A 5 -20.22 -6.83 8.84
N GLN A 6 -19.87 -7.30 7.64
CA GLN A 6 -19.45 -6.42 6.56
C GLN A 6 -20.65 -5.63 6.02
N GLY A 7 -20.41 -4.41 5.56
CA GLY A 7 -21.42 -3.61 4.89
C GLY A 7 -20.80 -2.57 3.96
N ILE A 8 -21.63 -2.04 3.08
CA ILE A 8 -21.23 -0.99 2.12
C ILE A 8 -21.83 0.33 2.59
N TYR A 9 -20.99 1.35 2.73
CA TYR A 9 -21.43 2.72 2.94
C TYR A 9 -21.71 3.42 1.61
N LYS A 10 -22.90 4.00 1.46
CA LYS A 10 -23.28 4.81 0.30
C LYS A 10 -24.25 5.90 0.71
N ASN A 11 -23.87 7.17 0.46
CA ASN A 11 -24.72 8.35 0.68
C ASN A 11 -25.34 8.43 2.09
N GLY A 12 -24.56 8.21 3.14
CA GLY A 12 -25.03 8.29 4.52
C GLY A 12 -25.77 7.04 5.02
N LYS A 13 -25.89 5.99 4.19
CA LYS A 13 -26.52 4.72 4.56
C LYS A 13 -25.50 3.58 4.55
N ILE A 14 -25.66 2.62 5.45
CA ILE A 14 -24.87 1.39 5.50
C ILE A 14 -25.79 0.23 5.15
N GLU A 15 -25.46 -0.49 4.09
CA GLU A 15 -26.13 -1.72 3.68
C GLU A 15 -25.32 -2.91 4.19
N LEU A 16 -25.86 -3.64 5.16
CA LEU A 16 -25.20 -4.83 5.73
C LEU A 16 -25.27 -6.00 4.76
N ALA A 17 -24.19 -6.79 4.66
CA ALA A 17 -24.14 -7.99 3.84
C ALA A 17 -25.04 -9.12 4.37
N GLU A 18 -25.31 -9.11 5.68
CA GLU A 18 -26.24 -10.02 6.33
C GLU A 18 -26.98 -9.36 7.49
N THR A 19 -28.20 -9.83 7.76
CA THR A 19 -28.97 -9.38 8.91
C THR A 19 -28.47 -10.11 10.17
N PRO A 20 -28.09 -9.39 11.24
CA PRO A 20 -27.72 -10.03 12.48
C PRO A 20 -28.89 -10.83 13.07
N GLN A 21 -28.68 -12.14 13.22
CA GLN A 21 -29.70 -13.01 13.84
C GLN A 21 -29.82 -12.76 15.34
N GLY A 22 -31.07 -12.66 15.82
CA GLY A 22 -31.39 -12.55 17.25
C GLY A 22 -31.11 -11.18 17.86
N ILE A 23 -30.94 -10.13 17.04
CA ILE A 23 -30.74 -8.75 17.50
C ILE A 23 -31.87 -7.89 16.94
N THR A 24 -32.70 -7.35 17.82
CA THR A 24 -33.76 -6.40 17.46
C THR A 24 -33.26 -4.95 17.54
N GLU A 25 -32.45 -4.64 18.57
CA GLU A 25 -31.82 -3.34 18.78
C GLU A 25 -30.48 -3.52 19.52
N SER A 26 -29.46 -2.76 19.12
CA SER A 26 -28.14 -2.77 19.78
C SER A 26 -27.34 -1.52 19.39
N LEU A 27 -26.42 -1.09 20.27
CA LEU A 27 -25.41 -0.10 19.94
C LEU A 27 -24.39 -0.67 18.94
N VAL A 28 -23.95 0.15 17.97
CA VAL A 28 -22.97 -0.23 16.95
C VAL A 28 -21.86 0.82 16.83
N PHE A 29 -20.65 0.36 16.54
CA PHE A 29 -19.51 1.21 16.16
C PHE A 29 -19.23 1.02 14.66
N VAL A 30 -19.02 2.11 13.94
CA VAL A 30 -18.70 2.09 12.51
C VAL A 30 -17.27 2.54 12.33
N THR A 31 -16.45 1.72 11.67
CA THR A 31 -15.08 2.07 11.29
C THR A 31 -14.98 2.00 9.76
N PHE A 32 -14.50 3.07 9.15
CA PHE A 32 -14.28 3.14 7.71
C PHE A 32 -12.88 2.62 7.38
N LEU A 33 -12.80 1.70 6.43
CA LEU A 33 -11.52 1.28 5.88
C LEU A 33 -10.98 2.40 4.99
N GLU A 34 -9.70 2.71 5.12
CA GLU A 34 -9.04 3.64 4.21
C GLU A 34 -9.15 3.11 2.77
N THR A 35 -9.68 3.94 1.88
CA THR A 35 -9.54 3.70 0.45
C THR A 35 -8.07 3.86 0.12
N LYS A 36 -7.35 2.76 -0.10
CA LYS A 36 -6.00 2.84 -0.67
C LYS A 36 -6.12 3.62 -1.98
N PRO A 37 -5.40 4.72 -2.17
CA PRO A 37 -5.37 5.39 -3.45
C PRO A 37 -4.91 4.36 -4.49
N SER A 38 -5.71 4.16 -5.53
CA SER A 38 -5.37 3.26 -6.65
C SER A 38 -4.33 3.89 -7.56
N GLN A 39 -4.01 5.17 -7.35
CA GLN A 39 -3.08 5.95 -8.13
C GLN A 39 -1.92 6.41 -7.24
N TRP A 40 -0.71 6.36 -7.79
CA TRP A 40 0.45 6.94 -7.15
C TRP A 40 0.25 8.45 -6.98
N PRO A 41 0.77 9.05 -5.90
CA PRO A 41 0.77 10.50 -5.73
C PRO A 41 1.34 11.22 -6.95
N ASP A 42 0.75 12.36 -7.28
CA ASP A 42 1.12 13.19 -8.44
C ASP A 42 2.63 13.50 -8.48
N ILE A 43 3.25 13.72 -7.31
CA ILE A 43 4.69 13.98 -7.21
C ILE A 43 5.55 12.84 -7.78
N ILE A 44 5.10 11.59 -7.69
CA ILE A 44 5.78 10.43 -8.26
C ILE A 44 5.52 10.35 -9.75
N MET A 45 4.27 10.58 -10.17
CA MET A 45 3.88 10.54 -11.58
C MET A 45 4.49 11.68 -12.41
N GLN A 46 4.75 12.84 -11.78
CA GLN A 46 5.32 14.03 -12.40
C GLN A 46 6.84 14.11 -12.29
N TYR A 47 7.47 13.17 -11.57
CA TYR A 47 8.90 13.14 -11.43
C TYR A 47 9.56 12.76 -12.77
N SER A 48 10.05 13.77 -13.50
CA SER A 48 11.02 13.58 -14.57
C SER A 48 12.39 13.41 -13.93
N GLY A 49 12.99 12.21 -14.05
CA GLY A 49 14.23 11.84 -13.36
C GLY A 49 15.36 12.88 -13.41
N VAL A 50 16.31 12.77 -12.47
CA VAL A 50 17.51 13.62 -12.48
C VAL A 50 18.35 13.29 -13.72
N LYS A 51 18.79 14.31 -14.46
CA LYS A 51 19.71 14.18 -15.61
C LYS A 51 21.12 13.73 -15.18
N GLU A 52 21.41 13.72 -13.88
CA GLU A 52 22.63 13.16 -13.33
C GLU A 52 22.57 11.64 -13.52
N SER A 53 23.10 11.21 -14.66
CA SER A 53 23.61 9.86 -14.80
C SER A 53 24.46 9.60 -13.56
N ILE A 54 24.07 8.63 -12.72
CA ILE A 54 25.00 8.05 -11.77
C ILE A 54 26.19 7.64 -12.61
N ILE A 55 27.31 8.35 -12.47
CA ILE A 55 28.55 7.92 -13.08
C ILE A 55 28.87 6.63 -12.34
N PHE A 56 28.56 5.50 -12.96
CA PHE A 56 28.96 4.21 -12.42
C PHE A 56 30.48 4.25 -12.43
N GLU A 57 31.09 4.42 -11.27
CA GLU A 57 32.55 4.45 -11.12
C GLU A 57 33.12 3.02 -11.20
N SER A 58 32.72 2.27 -12.23
CA SER A 58 33.18 0.90 -12.48
C SER A 58 34.67 0.84 -12.84
N TYR A 59 35.32 2.00 -12.98
CA TYR A 59 36.75 2.16 -13.18
C TYR A 59 37.53 2.31 -11.87
N ARG A 60 36.88 2.30 -10.70
CA ARG A 60 37.59 2.27 -9.42
C ARG A 60 38.30 0.94 -9.29
N ASP A 61 39.62 0.98 -9.15
CA ASP A 61 40.46 -0.21 -8.96
C ASP A 61 39.99 -1.05 -7.75
N GLU A 62 39.41 -0.40 -6.74
CA GLU A 62 38.83 -1.02 -5.54
C GLU A 62 37.61 -1.93 -5.82
N LEU A 63 36.95 -1.76 -6.97
CA LEU A 63 35.79 -2.54 -7.38
C LEU A 63 36.14 -3.65 -8.39
N ILE A 64 37.43 -3.77 -8.76
CA ILE A 64 37.89 -4.84 -9.65
C ILE A 64 37.97 -6.14 -8.82
N PRO A 65 37.32 -7.23 -9.27
CA PRO A 65 37.46 -8.52 -8.60
C PRO A 65 38.94 -8.91 -8.48
N PRO A 66 39.38 -9.42 -7.31
CA PRO A 66 40.75 -9.87 -7.16
C PRO A 66 41.07 -10.93 -8.22
N LYS A 67 42.27 -10.85 -8.81
CA LYS A 67 42.71 -11.83 -9.81
C LYS A 67 42.75 -13.21 -9.14
N GLU A 68 42.03 -14.16 -9.72
CA GLU A 68 42.10 -15.55 -9.31
C GLU A 68 43.56 -16.02 -9.45
N ILE A 69 44.09 -16.62 -8.39
CA ILE A 69 45.41 -17.22 -8.42
C ILE A 69 45.25 -18.54 -9.17
N GLU A 70 45.83 -18.65 -10.36
CA GLU A 70 45.94 -19.94 -11.06
C GLU A 70 46.84 -20.85 -10.20
N LEU A 71 46.26 -21.95 -9.70
CA LEU A 71 46.93 -22.98 -8.90
C LEU A 71 47.69 -23.97 -9.78
#